data_AF-A0AAJ1NFU3-F1
#
_entry.id   AF-A0AAJ1NFU3-F1
#
_cell.length_a   1.000
_cell.length_b   1.000
_cell.length_c   1.000
_cell.angle_alpha   90.00
_cell.angle_beta   90.00
_cell.angle_gamma   90.00
#
_symmetry.space_group_name_H-M   'P 1'
#
loop_
_entity.id
_entity.type
_entity.pdbx_description
1 polymer ?
#
loop_
_entity_poly.entity_id
_entity_poly.type
_entity_poly.pdbx_seq_one_letter_code
_entity_poly.pdbx_strand_id
1 'polypeptide(L)'
;MKETHNIIYTHPSIMNYAPYIKKHVSYIKSKLPEKIDNSIYITLYKYFLNVDYKHVQLSLSNITKYNVLTFFQEEYSMSKVIIEDMNANFNLSLNDNAMADIAIIIAAARHHVSPLHILKIMEQINEMIKLIKYHFMFKLDHKSISGRRLIEHLKYLSIRILKKQKDVSNIDEWFPEARKKYQLPYKCAENIAQFLKQKYEFDLTGTEIIFLTIHIQSLIYETE
;
A
#
# COMPACT_ATOMS: atom_id res chain seq x y z
N MET A 1 -32.78 -33.48 42.69
CA MET A 1 -31.64 -33.85 41.81
C MET A 1 -31.65 -32.91 40.62
N LYS A 2 -30.67 -32.01 40.53
CA LYS A 2 -30.50 -31.09 39.39
C LYS A 2 -29.54 -31.76 38.42
N GLU A 3 -30.03 -32.19 37.26
CA GLU A 3 -29.20 -32.62 36.15
C GLU A 3 -28.58 -31.40 35.48
N THR A 4 -27.36 -31.06 35.87
CA THR A 4 -26.51 -30.13 35.11
C THR A 4 -26.09 -30.82 33.82
N HIS A 5 -26.78 -30.48 32.72
CA HIS A 5 -26.32 -30.75 31.37
C HIS A 5 -25.02 -29.97 31.15
N ASN A 6 -23.89 -30.67 31.25
CA ASN A 6 -22.61 -30.19 30.75
C ASN A 6 -22.70 -30.13 29.22
N ILE A 7 -23.09 -28.97 28.71
CA ILE A 7 -22.86 -28.61 27.31
C ILE A 7 -21.35 -28.41 27.18
N ILE A 8 -20.66 -29.48 26.77
CA ILE A 8 -19.28 -29.39 26.32
C ILE A 8 -19.31 -28.54 25.04
N TYR A 9 -18.97 -27.26 25.16
CA TYR A 9 -18.59 -26.46 24.01
C TYR A 9 -17.35 -27.11 23.40
N THR A 10 -17.57 -27.95 22.40
CA THR A 10 -16.50 -28.40 21.51
C THR A 10 -16.08 -27.17 20.70
N HIS A 11 -15.07 -26.45 21.19
CA HIS A 11 -14.37 -25.51 20.33
C HIS A 11 -13.91 -26.29 19.09
N PRO A 12 -14.25 -25.86 17.86
CA PRO A 12 -13.68 -26.45 16.67
C PRO A 12 -12.16 -26.44 16.85
N SER A 13 -11.52 -27.59 16.63
CA SER A 13 -10.06 -27.72 16.71
C SER A 13 -9.43 -26.54 15.96
N ILE A 14 -8.75 -25.62 16.68
CA ILE A 14 -8.14 -24.45 16.06
C ILE A 14 -7.24 -24.95 14.92
N MET A 15 -7.55 -24.55 13.69
CA MET A 15 -6.79 -24.98 12.52
C MET A 15 -5.34 -24.52 12.68
N ASN A 16 -4.40 -25.44 12.54
CA ASN A 16 -2.98 -25.11 12.67
C ASN A 16 -2.45 -24.49 11.37
N TYR A 17 -2.58 -23.17 11.25
CA TYR A 17 -2.08 -22.42 10.11
C TYR A 17 -0.56 -22.24 10.07
N ALA A 18 0.17 -22.57 11.14
CA ALA A 18 1.58 -22.21 11.27
C ALA A 18 2.50 -22.79 10.16
N PRO A 19 2.37 -24.07 9.74
CA PRO A 19 3.19 -24.62 8.65
C PRO A 19 2.93 -23.93 7.31
N TYR A 20 1.67 -23.61 7.01
CA TYR A 20 1.25 -22.93 5.79
C TYR A 20 1.74 -21.48 5.76
N ILE A 21 1.60 -20.76 6.87
CA ILE A 21 2.13 -19.40 6.99
C ILE A 21 3.65 -19.40 6.83
N LYS A 22 4.37 -20.38 7.40
CA LYS A 22 5.81 -20.50 7.19
C LYS A 22 6.15 -20.67 5.71
N LYS A 23 5.44 -21.55 5.01
CA LYS A 23 5.56 -21.75 3.55
C LYS A 23 5.27 -20.46 2.77
N HIS A 24 4.18 -19.76 3.08
CA HIS A 24 3.79 -18.52 2.39
C HIS A 24 4.76 -17.38 2.63
N VAL A 25 5.27 -17.21 3.86
CA VAL A 25 6.26 -16.17 4.15
C VAL A 25 7.59 -16.48 3.46
N SER A 26 7.99 -17.75 3.37
CA SER A 26 9.16 -18.15 2.56
C SER A 26 8.96 -17.83 1.07
N TYR A 27 7.75 -18.03 0.54
CA TYR A 27 7.40 -17.62 -0.82
C TYR A 27 7.47 -16.10 -1.02
N ILE A 28 6.91 -15.31 -0.10
CA ILE A 28 6.98 -13.83 -0.16
C ILE A 28 8.44 -13.36 -0.15
N LYS A 29 9.25 -13.90 0.77
CA LYS A 29 10.67 -13.55 0.90
C LYS A 29 11.51 -13.95 -0.32
N SER A 30 11.09 -14.93 -1.13
CA SER A 30 11.80 -15.28 -2.36
C SER A 30 11.43 -14.41 -3.55
N LYS A 31 10.30 -13.70 -3.49
CA LYS A 31 9.83 -12.79 -4.54
C LYS A 31 10.23 -11.33 -4.30
N LEU A 32 10.46 -10.94 -3.05
CA LEU A 32 10.83 -9.57 -2.70
C LEU A 32 12.33 -9.48 -2.36
N PRO A 33 13.09 -8.57 -2.98
CA PRO A 33 14.53 -8.40 -2.71
C PRO A 33 14.82 -7.75 -1.35
N GLU A 34 13.82 -7.11 -0.74
CA GLU A 34 13.91 -6.38 0.52
C GLU A 34 13.74 -7.29 1.74
N LYS A 35 14.27 -6.86 2.90
CA LYS A 35 14.12 -7.59 4.15
C LYS A 35 12.70 -7.45 4.70
N ILE A 36 11.88 -8.49 4.49
CA ILE A 36 10.53 -8.57 5.05
C ILE A 36 10.56 -8.67 6.58
N ASP A 37 9.78 -7.81 7.24
CA ASP A 37 9.62 -7.80 8.68
C ASP A 37 8.99 -9.10 9.21
N ASN A 38 9.55 -9.67 10.29
CA ASN A 38 9.06 -10.93 10.86
C ASN A 38 7.69 -10.78 11.57
N SER A 39 7.19 -9.57 11.78
CA SER A 39 5.81 -9.35 12.24
C SER A 39 4.76 -9.94 11.29
N ILE A 40 5.12 -10.22 10.03
CA ILE A 40 4.24 -10.86 9.05
C ILE A 40 3.75 -12.23 9.50
N TYR A 41 4.58 -13.03 10.18
CA TYR A 41 4.18 -14.36 10.65
C TYR A 41 3.02 -14.26 11.65
N ILE A 42 3.15 -13.36 12.62
CA ILE A 42 2.13 -13.13 13.66
C ILE A 42 0.87 -12.51 13.04
N THR A 43 1.04 -11.56 12.12
CA THR A 43 -0.09 -10.84 11.50
C THR A 43 -0.92 -11.77 10.62
N LEU A 44 -0.28 -12.59 9.79
CA LEU A 44 -0.97 -13.61 8.99
C LEU A 44 -1.66 -14.66 9.86
N TYR A 45 -1.00 -15.13 10.92
CA TYR A 45 -1.59 -16.10 11.84
C TYR A 45 -2.86 -15.56 12.49
N LYS A 46 -2.80 -14.32 13.01
CA LYS A 46 -3.97 -13.64 13.57
C LYS A 46 -5.08 -13.44 12.53
N TYR A 47 -4.71 -13.09 11.30
CA TYR A 47 -5.68 -12.91 10.21
C TYR A 47 -6.49 -14.19 9.96
N PHE A 48 -5.83 -15.33 9.76
CA PHE A 48 -6.52 -16.59 9.49
C PHE A 48 -7.29 -17.14 10.70
N LEU A 49 -6.82 -16.91 11.92
CA LEU A 49 -7.64 -17.18 13.11
C LEU A 49 -8.93 -16.35 13.10
N ASN A 50 -8.84 -15.07 12.77
CA ASN A 50 -10.02 -14.21 12.72
C ASN A 50 -10.99 -14.59 11.60
N VAL A 51 -10.48 -15.15 10.49
CA VAL A 51 -11.30 -15.79 9.45
C VAL A 51 -12.12 -16.94 10.04
N ASP A 52 -11.51 -17.85 10.81
CA ASP A 52 -12.21 -18.98 11.45
C ASP A 52 -13.31 -18.51 12.40
N TYR A 53 -12.99 -17.49 13.22
CA TYR A 53 -13.96 -16.91 14.16
C TYR A 53 -15.00 -16.01 13.49
N LYS A 54 -14.99 -15.88 12.16
CA LYS A 54 -15.85 -14.96 11.38
C LYS A 54 -15.76 -13.50 11.86
N HIS A 55 -14.65 -13.14 12.48
CA HIS A 55 -14.32 -11.76 12.85
C HIS A 55 -13.66 -11.11 11.64
N VAL A 56 -14.46 -10.49 10.76
CA VAL A 56 -13.94 -9.76 9.60
C VAL A 56 -13.27 -8.48 10.09
N GLN A 57 -11.94 -8.43 10.09
CA GLN A 57 -11.18 -7.35 10.74
C GLN A 57 -10.93 -6.14 9.85
N LEU A 58 -11.14 -6.25 8.54
CA LEU A 58 -10.97 -5.16 7.58
C LEU A 58 -12.19 -5.13 6.65
N SER A 59 -13.19 -4.31 6.98
CA SER A 59 -14.27 -3.99 6.03
C SER A 59 -13.70 -3.06 4.94
N LEU A 60 -12.87 -3.60 4.04
CA LEU A 60 -12.31 -2.83 2.94
C LEU A 60 -13.43 -2.39 2.00
N SER A 61 -13.52 -1.09 1.77
CA SER A 61 -14.39 -0.55 0.72
C SER A 61 -13.92 -1.01 -0.66
N ASN A 62 -14.82 -1.00 -1.65
CA ASN A 62 -14.44 -1.28 -3.05
C ASN A 62 -13.34 -0.32 -3.56
N ILE A 63 -13.32 0.92 -3.07
CA ILE A 63 -12.28 1.91 -3.39
C ILE A 63 -10.92 1.44 -2.86
N THR A 64 -10.89 0.91 -1.63
CA THR A 64 -9.65 0.41 -1.03
C THR A 64 -9.07 -0.76 -1.81
N LYS A 65 -9.89 -1.68 -2.31
CA LYS A 65 -9.42 -2.79 -3.15
C LYS A 65 -8.78 -2.32 -4.45
N TYR A 66 -9.45 -1.39 -5.14
CA TYR A 66 -8.89 -0.80 -6.35
C TYR A 66 -7.54 -0.12 -6.08
N ASN A 67 -7.40 0.56 -4.94
CA ASN A 67 -6.14 1.17 -4.54
C ASN A 67 -5.05 0.13 -4.30
N VAL A 68 -5.34 -0.97 -3.62
CA VAL A 68 -4.37 -2.06 -3.39
C VAL A 68 -3.93 -2.65 -4.73
N LEU A 69 -4.88 -2.96 -5.62
CA LEU A 69 -4.60 -3.43 -6.98
C LEU A 69 -3.76 -2.44 -7.79
N THR A 70 -3.93 -1.14 -7.57
CA THR A 70 -3.22 -0.10 -8.32
C THR A 70 -1.81 0.12 -7.78
N PHE A 71 -1.67 0.26 -6.47
CA PHE A 71 -0.44 0.70 -5.82
C PHE A 71 0.44 -0.44 -5.31
N PHE A 72 -0.11 -1.62 -5.04
CA PHE A 72 0.59 -2.77 -4.45
C PHE A 72 0.39 -4.03 -5.30
N GLN A 73 0.66 -3.91 -6.62
CA GLN A 73 0.44 -4.95 -7.62
C GLN A 73 1.22 -6.25 -7.34
N GLU A 74 2.48 -6.11 -6.90
CA GLU A 74 3.33 -7.25 -6.55
C GLU A 74 2.76 -8.00 -5.33
N GLU A 75 2.39 -7.25 -4.29
CA GLU A 75 1.81 -7.79 -3.07
C GLU A 75 0.45 -8.45 -3.33
N TYR A 76 -0.38 -7.86 -4.20
CA TYR A 76 -1.65 -8.46 -4.63
C TYR A 76 -1.45 -9.75 -5.44
N SER A 77 -0.45 -9.79 -6.30
CA SER A 77 -0.15 -11.00 -7.08
C SER A 77 0.30 -12.15 -6.16
N MET A 78 1.06 -11.85 -5.12
CA MET A 78 1.43 -12.84 -4.10
C MET A 78 0.27 -13.25 -3.21
N SER A 79 -0.62 -12.31 -2.84
CA SER A 79 -1.77 -12.64 -2.01
C SER A 79 -2.74 -13.59 -2.69
N LYS A 80 -2.92 -13.49 -4.02
CA LYS A 80 -3.71 -14.42 -4.81
C LYS A 80 -3.23 -15.87 -4.63
N VAL A 81 -1.92 -16.11 -4.78
CA VAL A 81 -1.32 -17.46 -4.61
C VAL A 81 -1.55 -18.00 -3.19
N ILE A 82 -1.46 -17.14 -2.18
CA ILE A 82 -1.67 -17.52 -0.78
C ILE A 82 -3.13 -17.91 -0.54
N ILE A 83 -4.08 -17.10 -1.03
CA ILE A 83 -5.51 -17.34 -0.86
C ILE A 83 -5.95 -18.62 -1.60
N GLU A 84 -5.44 -18.86 -2.81
CA GLU A 84 -5.70 -20.09 -3.56
C GLU A 84 -5.22 -21.34 -2.80
N ASP A 85 -4.01 -21.31 -2.24
CA ASP A 85 -3.47 -22.41 -1.44
C ASP A 85 -4.28 -22.61 -0.13
N MET A 86 -4.67 -21.53 0.55
CA MET A 86 -5.46 -21.62 1.77
C MET A 86 -6.89 -22.17 1.53
N ASN A 87 -7.56 -21.70 0.47
CA ASN A 87 -8.87 -22.21 0.09
C ASN A 87 -8.82 -23.72 -0.20
N ALA A 88 -7.79 -24.18 -0.92
CA ALA A 88 -7.63 -25.60 -1.26
C ALA A 88 -7.35 -26.48 -0.03
N ASN A 89 -6.49 -26.05 0.88
CA ASN A 89 -6.05 -26.89 2.01
C ASN A 89 -7.03 -26.89 3.21
N PHE A 90 -7.82 -25.83 3.37
CA PHE A 90 -8.72 -25.66 4.52
C PHE A 90 -10.21 -25.62 4.14
N ASN A 91 -10.53 -25.89 2.86
CA ASN A 91 -11.89 -25.83 2.32
C ASN A 91 -12.59 -24.48 2.64
N LEU A 92 -11.83 -23.40 2.52
CA LEU A 92 -12.31 -22.02 2.71
C LEU A 92 -12.88 -21.48 1.40
N SER A 93 -13.67 -20.39 1.50
CA SER A 93 -14.20 -19.65 0.34
C SER A 93 -13.83 -18.18 0.42
N LEU A 94 -12.54 -17.90 0.64
CA LEU A 94 -12.00 -16.55 0.69
C LEU A 94 -12.01 -15.91 -0.70
N ASN A 95 -12.43 -14.65 -0.76
CA ASN A 95 -12.66 -13.89 -1.99
C ASN A 95 -11.62 -12.77 -2.19
N ASP A 96 -11.84 -11.91 -3.19
CA ASP A 96 -10.97 -10.77 -3.51
C ASP A 96 -10.72 -9.81 -2.34
N ASN A 97 -11.65 -9.72 -1.36
CA ASN A 97 -11.40 -8.90 -0.17
C ASN A 97 -10.25 -9.48 0.65
N ALA A 98 -10.19 -10.81 0.78
CA ALA A 98 -9.10 -11.48 1.50
C ALA A 98 -7.77 -11.34 0.75
N MET A 99 -7.79 -11.33 -0.58
CA MET A 99 -6.59 -11.02 -1.38
C MET A 99 -6.09 -9.60 -1.10
N ALA A 100 -6.99 -8.62 -1.00
CA ALA A 100 -6.61 -7.24 -0.67
C ALA A 100 -6.07 -7.11 0.76
N ASP A 101 -6.68 -7.79 1.74
CA ASP A 101 -6.21 -7.81 3.13
C ASP A 101 -4.78 -8.36 3.25
N ILE A 102 -4.54 -9.52 2.62
CA ILE A 102 -3.23 -10.17 2.64
C ILE A 102 -2.19 -9.31 1.91
N ALA A 103 -2.55 -8.67 0.80
CA ALA A 103 -1.65 -7.73 0.11
C ALA A 103 -1.27 -6.54 0.99
N ILE A 104 -2.21 -5.98 1.76
CA ILE A 104 -1.93 -4.94 2.75
C ILE A 104 -0.98 -5.45 3.83
N ILE A 105 -1.16 -6.68 4.33
CA ILE A 105 -0.28 -7.29 5.34
C ILE A 105 1.14 -7.46 4.78
N ILE A 106 1.28 -7.90 3.54
CA ILE A 106 2.59 -8.03 2.88
C ILE A 106 3.25 -6.65 2.73
N ALA A 107 2.51 -5.65 2.22
CA ALA A 107 3.03 -4.28 2.06
C ALA A 107 3.47 -3.67 3.40
N ALA A 108 2.70 -3.91 4.46
CA ALA A 108 3.02 -3.45 5.81
C ALA A 108 4.36 -4.04 6.30
N ALA A 109 4.54 -5.35 6.12
CA ALA A 109 5.77 -6.03 6.49
C ALA A 109 6.97 -5.62 5.61
N ARG A 110 6.75 -5.37 4.32
CA ARG A 110 7.77 -4.88 3.39
C ARG A 110 8.30 -3.50 3.80
N HIS A 111 7.40 -2.61 4.21
CA HIS A 111 7.76 -1.24 4.55
C HIS A 111 8.02 -1.00 6.05
N HIS A 112 8.01 -2.05 6.88
CA HIS A 112 8.16 -1.97 8.34
C HIS A 112 7.15 -1.00 8.99
N VAL A 113 5.88 -1.13 8.62
CA VAL A 113 4.76 -0.32 9.16
C VAL A 113 3.58 -1.24 9.52
N SER A 114 2.53 -0.69 10.11
CA SER A 114 1.30 -1.46 10.38
C SER A 114 0.40 -1.56 9.15
N PRO A 115 -0.49 -2.57 9.05
CA PRO A 115 -1.52 -2.63 8.01
C PRO A 115 -2.39 -1.36 7.93
N LEU A 116 -2.72 -0.75 9.07
CA LEU A 116 -3.47 0.51 9.13
C LEU A 116 -2.69 1.68 8.50
N HIS A 117 -1.36 1.69 8.63
CA HIS A 117 -0.54 2.70 7.99
C HIS A 117 -0.51 2.55 6.46
N ILE A 118 -0.58 1.33 5.92
CA ILE A 118 -0.71 1.12 4.47
C ILE A 118 -2.01 1.75 3.95
N LEU A 119 -3.12 1.64 4.71
CA LEU A 119 -4.37 2.32 4.34
C LEU A 119 -4.20 3.85 4.27
N LYS A 120 -3.51 4.45 5.25
CA LYS A 120 -3.20 5.89 5.26
C LYS A 120 -2.28 6.30 4.10
N ILE A 121 -1.30 5.46 3.76
CA ILE A 121 -0.43 5.68 2.61
C ILE A 121 -1.25 5.71 1.31
N MET A 122 -2.18 4.77 1.12
CA MET A 122 -3.06 4.78 -0.06
C MET A 122 -3.97 6.01 -0.12
N GLU A 123 -4.45 6.49 1.03
CA GLU A 123 -5.21 7.73 1.11
C GLU A 123 -4.37 8.92 0.66
N GLN A 124 -3.15 9.07 1.21
CA GLN A 124 -2.20 10.13 0.83
C GLN A 124 -1.88 10.12 -0.67
N ILE A 125 -1.55 8.95 -1.24
CA ILE A 125 -1.27 8.81 -2.68
C ILE A 125 -2.48 9.27 -3.50
N ASN A 126 -3.69 8.87 -3.12
CA ASN A 126 -4.90 9.28 -3.84
C ASN A 126 -5.16 10.78 -3.78
N GLU A 127 -4.91 11.43 -2.65
CA GLU A 127 -5.06 12.88 -2.53
C GLU A 127 -4.08 13.63 -3.41
N MET A 128 -2.81 13.19 -3.45
CA MET A 128 -1.82 13.75 -4.36
C MET A 128 -2.20 13.51 -5.83
N ILE A 129 -2.66 12.32 -6.19
CA ILE A 129 -3.14 12.03 -7.55
C ILE A 129 -4.36 12.90 -7.92
N LYS A 130 -5.27 13.18 -6.98
CA LYS A 130 -6.41 14.07 -7.22
C LYS A 130 -5.96 15.50 -7.56
N LEU A 131 -4.95 16.01 -6.85
CA LEU A 131 -4.37 17.33 -7.14
C LEU A 131 -3.76 17.38 -8.55
N ILE A 132 -3.03 16.32 -8.95
CA ILE A 132 -2.47 16.21 -10.30
C ILE A 132 -3.58 16.18 -11.36
N LYS A 133 -4.61 15.35 -11.16
CA LYS A 133 -5.75 15.23 -12.08
C LYS A 133 -6.52 16.54 -12.22
N TYR A 134 -6.70 17.28 -11.13
CA TYR A 134 -7.37 18.58 -11.15
C TYR A 134 -6.62 19.59 -12.02
N HIS A 135 -5.28 19.56 -12.00
CA HIS A 135 -4.46 20.54 -12.72
C HIS A 135 -4.37 20.27 -14.22
N PHE A 136 -4.38 19.02 -14.65
CA PHE A 136 -4.12 18.65 -16.06
C PHE A 136 -5.27 17.94 -16.77
N MET A 137 -6.39 17.67 -16.08
CA MET A 137 -7.61 17.07 -16.62
C MET A 137 -7.47 15.71 -17.34
N PHE A 138 -6.32 15.04 -17.28
CA PHE A 138 -6.14 13.70 -17.86
C PHE A 138 -6.32 12.58 -16.81
N LYS A 139 -6.64 11.38 -17.30
CA LYS A 139 -6.78 10.17 -16.47
C LYS A 139 -5.41 9.51 -16.31
N LEU A 140 -4.90 9.44 -15.08
CA LEU A 140 -3.70 8.65 -14.76
C LEU A 140 -3.90 7.19 -15.19
N ASP A 141 -3.13 6.74 -16.19
CA ASP A 141 -2.98 5.33 -16.51
C ASP A 141 -1.87 4.72 -15.64
N HIS A 142 -2.27 3.88 -14.68
CA HIS A 142 -1.36 3.19 -13.77
C HIS A 142 -0.57 2.05 -14.43
N LYS A 143 -0.88 1.69 -15.68
CA LYS A 143 -0.15 0.68 -16.46
C LYS A 143 0.96 1.29 -17.32
N SER A 144 0.85 2.58 -17.64
CA SER A 144 1.88 3.36 -18.34
C SER A 144 3.22 3.39 -17.60
N ILE A 145 4.31 3.66 -18.31
CA ILE A 145 5.65 3.70 -17.68
C ILE A 145 5.74 4.89 -16.73
N SER A 146 5.28 6.07 -17.17
CA SER A 146 5.30 7.29 -16.35
C SER A 146 4.33 7.20 -15.19
N GLY A 147 3.16 6.60 -15.39
CA GLY A 147 2.19 6.36 -14.32
C GLY A 147 2.73 5.46 -13.21
N ARG A 148 3.39 4.35 -13.57
CA ARG A 148 4.05 3.47 -12.58
C ARG A 148 5.17 4.20 -11.84
N ARG A 149 6.02 4.96 -12.55
CA ARG A 149 7.10 5.74 -11.92
C ARG A 149 6.57 6.80 -10.95
N LEU A 150 5.51 7.51 -11.33
CA LEU A 150 4.86 8.48 -10.45
C LEU A 150 4.27 7.79 -9.21
N ILE A 151 3.55 6.68 -9.38
CA ILE A 151 2.96 5.93 -8.25
C ILE A 151 4.05 5.48 -7.27
N GLU A 152 5.17 4.94 -7.76
CA GLU A 152 6.29 4.55 -6.90
C GLU A 152 6.91 5.75 -6.18
N HIS A 153 7.08 6.89 -6.87
CA HIS A 153 7.55 8.12 -6.24
C HIS A 153 6.60 8.58 -5.11
N LEU A 154 5.29 8.61 -5.37
CA LEU A 154 4.28 8.98 -4.39
C LEU A 154 4.20 7.99 -3.22
N LYS A 155 4.40 6.69 -3.47
CA LYS A 155 4.45 5.66 -2.44
C LYS A 155 5.64 5.87 -1.52
N TYR A 156 6.83 6.05 -2.08
CA TYR A 156 8.05 6.35 -1.32
C TYR A 156 7.88 7.61 -0.47
N LEU A 157 7.35 8.68 -1.07
CA LEU A 157 7.09 9.95 -0.39
C LEU A 157 6.09 9.77 0.77
N SER A 158 4.97 9.08 0.54
CA SER A 158 3.94 8.82 1.56
C SER A 158 4.48 8.00 2.74
N ILE A 159 5.34 7.01 2.47
CA ILE A 159 6.01 6.23 3.52
C ILE A 159 6.95 7.14 4.36
N ARG A 160 7.69 8.05 3.71
CA ARG A 160 8.57 9.00 4.41
C ARG A 160 7.80 10.01 5.26
N ILE A 161 6.70 10.55 4.74
CA ILE A 161 5.79 11.43 5.48
C ILE A 161 5.28 10.71 6.73
N LEU A 162 4.78 9.49 6.56
CA LEU A 162 4.29 8.67 7.68
C LEU A 162 5.38 8.44 8.74
N LYS A 163 6.62 8.18 8.32
CA LYS A 163 7.77 7.96 9.22
C LYS A 163 8.40 9.26 9.73
N LYS A 164 7.88 10.44 9.34
CA LYS A 164 8.45 11.77 9.62
C LYS A 164 9.93 11.89 9.24
N GLN A 165 10.33 11.20 8.16
CA GLN A 165 11.71 11.21 7.66
C GLN A 165 11.92 12.36 6.69
N LYS A 166 12.46 13.47 7.20
CA LYS A 166 12.81 14.63 6.38
C LYS A 166 13.96 14.30 5.45
N ASP A 167 13.86 14.77 4.20
CA ASP A 167 15.02 14.81 3.32
C ASP A 167 15.91 15.97 3.78
N VAL A 168 17.22 15.76 3.73
CA VAL A 168 18.23 16.78 3.99
C VAL A 168 18.92 17.24 2.72
N SER A 169 18.67 16.57 1.59
CA SER A 169 19.14 17.00 0.29
C SER A 169 18.31 18.19 -0.21
N ASN A 170 19.00 19.30 -0.46
CA ASN A 170 18.41 20.46 -1.12
C ASN A 170 19.39 20.98 -2.19
N ILE A 171 19.35 20.34 -3.35
CA ILE A 171 20.05 20.70 -4.58
C ILE A 171 19.14 21.48 -5.54
N ASP A 172 18.15 22.20 -5.01
CA ASP A 172 17.14 22.88 -5.81
C ASP A 172 17.68 24.04 -6.63
N GLU A 173 18.81 24.61 -6.19
CA GLU A 173 19.62 25.59 -6.91
C GLU A 173 20.29 25.01 -8.17
N TRP A 174 20.37 23.68 -8.30
CA TRP A 174 21.06 23.02 -9.43
C TRP A 174 20.15 22.78 -10.64
N PHE A 175 18.84 23.02 -10.52
CA PHE A 175 17.87 22.84 -11.62
C PHE A 175 16.97 24.07 -11.87
N PRO A 176 17.51 25.29 -11.96
CA PRO A 176 16.71 26.48 -12.25
C PRO A 176 15.99 26.39 -13.62
N GLU A 177 16.55 25.65 -14.57
CA GLU A 177 15.99 25.44 -15.90
C GLU A 177 14.69 24.62 -15.85
N ALA A 178 14.59 23.65 -14.94
CA ALA A 178 13.39 22.84 -14.80
C ALA A 178 12.19 23.70 -14.39
N ARG A 179 12.40 24.69 -13.49
CA ARG A 179 11.36 25.65 -13.07
C ARG A 179 10.92 26.53 -14.24
N LYS A 180 11.87 26.99 -15.06
CA LYS A 180 11.59 27.86 -16.21
C LYS A 180 10.90 27.12 -17.35
N LYS A 181 11.31 25.87 -17.61
CA LYS A 181 10.85 25.06 -18.75
C LYS A 181 9.51 24.37 -18.47
N TYR A 182 9.29 23.88 -17.25
CA TYR A 182 8.13 23.07 -16.88
C TYR A 182 7.24 23.80 -15.88
N GLN A 183 6.83 25.04 -16.20
CA GLN A 183 6.14 25.94 -15.28
C GLN A 183 4.83 25.33 -14.72
N LEU A 184 4.01 24.71 -15.58
CA LEU A 184 2.75 24.09 -15.16
C LEU A 184 2.97 22.84 -14.27
N PRO A 185 3.78 21.84 -14.65
CA PRO A 185 4.16 20.74 -13.76
C PRO A 185 4.76 21.20 -12.44
N TYR A 186 5.61 22.22 -12.49
CA TYR A 186 6.26 22.77 -11.31
C TYR A 186 5.23 23.40 -10.38
N LYS A 187 4.27 24.15 -10.93
CA LYS A 187 3.20 24.74 -10.13
C LYS A 187 2.31 23.67 -9.48
N CYS A 188 2.04 22.57 -10.19
CA CYS A 188 1.33 21.44 -9.60
C CYS A 188 2.12 20.79 -8.46
N ALA A 189 3.45 20.63 -8.61
CA ALA A 189 4.31 20.11 -7.55
C ALA A 189 4.35 21.04 -6.32
N GLU A 190 4.39 22.35 -6.50
CA GLU A 190 4.27 23.33 -5.41
C GLU A 190 2.94 23.21 -4.67
N ASN A 191 1.82 23.06 -5.39
CA ASN A 191 0.51 22.88 -4.77
C ASN A 191 0.43 21.60 -3.93
N ILE A 192 1.06 20.51 -4.40
CA ILE A 192 1.19 19.27 -3.64
C ILE A 192 2.05 19.51 -2.39
N ALA A 193 3.18 20.19 -2.51
CA ALA A 193 4.04 20.52 -1.36
C ALA A 193 3.27 21.34 -0.30
N GLN A 194 2.49 22.35 -0.73
CA GLN A 194 1.66 23.15 0.16
C GLN A 194 0.59 22.31 0.85
N PHE A 195 -0.09 21.43 0.10
CA PHE A 195 -1.07 20.50 0.66
C PHE A 195 -0.45 19.59 1.72
N LEU A 196 0.72 19.02 1.45
CA LEU A 196 1.44 18.16 2.39
C LEU A 196 1.86 18.89 3.66
N LYS A 197 2.31 20.14 3.52
CA LYS A 197 2.62 21.01 4.66
C LYS A 197 1.40 21.28 5.53
N GLN A 198 0.26 21.61 4.91
CA GLN A 198 -0.96 21.99 5.63
C GLN A 198 -1.65 20.80 6.30
N LYS A 199 -1.76 19.66 5.61
CA LYS A 199 -2.50 18.50 6.11
C LYS A 199 -1.64 17.55 6.95
N TYR A 200 -0.36 17.40 6.61
CA TYR A 200 0.54 16.39 7.20
C TYR A 200 1.73 16.99 7.95
N GLU A 201 1.82 18.32 8.07
CA GLU A 201 2.93 19.02 8.73
C GLU A 201 4.31 18.61 8.17
N PHE A 202 4.36 18.35 6.85
CA PHE A 202 5.55 17.85 6.17
C PHE A 202 6.00 18.80 5.06
N ASP A 203 7.18 19.39 5.22
CA ASP A 203 7.81 20.23 4.21
C ASP A 203 8.60 19.37 3.22
N LEU A 204 8.32 19.54 1.92
CA LEU A 204 9.18 19.02 0.86
C LEU A 204 10.37 19.95 0.66
N THR A 205 11.54 19.38 0.36
CA THR A 205 12.70 20.15 -0.12
C THR A 205 12.48 20.60 -1.55
N GLY A 206 13.22 21.62 -2.00
CA GLY A 206 13.11 22.06 -3.39
C GLY A 206 13.52 20.95 -4.38
N THR A 207 14.41 20.05 -3.96
CA THR A 207 14.79 18.86 -4.73
C THR A 207 13.62 17.90 -4.95
N GLU A 208 12.84 17.62 -3.90
CA GLU A 208 11.65 16.78 -4.00
C GLU A 208 10.59 17.41 -4.90
N ILE A 209 10.42 18.74 -4.82
CA ILE A 209 9.52 19.49 -5.73
C ILE A 209 9.97 19.34 -7.18
N ILE A 210 11.28 19.42 -7.47
CA ILE A 210 11.82 19.22 -8.82
C ILE A 210 11.61 17.79 -9.31
N PHE A 211 11.86 16.77 -8.48
CA PHE A 211 11.61 15.38 -8.87
C PHE A 211 10.13 15.13 -9.19
N LEU A 212 9.24 15.65 -8.36
CA LEU A 212 7.81 15.56 -8.59
C LEU A 212 7.41 16.27 -9.90
N THR A 213 8.00 17.43 -10.17
CA THR A 213 7.84 18.18 -11.43
C THR A 213 8.20 17.31 -12.65
N ILE A 214 9.33 16.60 -12.60
CA ILE A 214 9.78 15.73 -13.69
C ILE A 214 8.83 14.54 -13.89
N HIS A 215 8.35 13.93 -12.81
CA HIS A 215 7.38 12.84 -12.90
C HIS A 215 6.05 13.30 -13.51
N ILE A 216 5.56 14.47 -13.11
CA ILE A 216 4.35 15.08 -13.67
C ILE A 216 4.55 15.41 -15.16
N GLN A 217 5.67 16.02 -15.54
CA GLN A 217 5.97 16.33 -16.93
C GLN A 217 6.08 15.07 -17.80
N SER A 218 6.71 14.01 -17.30
CA SER A 218 6.82 12.73 -18.02
C SER A 218 5.44 12.12 -18.28
N LEU A 219 4.55 12.23 -17.29
CA LEU A 219 3.18 11.76 -17.41
C LEU A 219 2.38 12.54 -18.46
N ILE A 220 2.54 13.86 -18.54
CA ILE A 220 1.90 14.69 -19.56
C ILE A 220 2.37 14.28 -20.96
N TYR A 221 3.68 14.13 -21.15
CA TYR A 221 4.27 13.79 -22.45
C TYR A 221 3.84 12.40 -22.96
N GLU A 222 3.56 11.43 -22.07
CA GLU A 222 3.07 10.11 -22.47
C GLU A 222 1.56 10.10 -22.81
N THR A 223 0.83 11.13 -22.40
CA THR A 223 -0.61 11.29 -22.67
C THR A 223 -0.94 12.15 -23.89
N GLU A 224 0.06 12.81 -24.47
CA GLU A 224 0.00 13.53 -25.75
C GLU A 224 0.37 12.63 -26.93
#